data_AF-A0A3B8PNA6-F1
#
_entry.id   AF-A0A3B8PNA6-F1
#
_cell.length_a   1.000
_cell.length_b   1.000
_cell.length_c   1.000
_cell.angle_alpha   90.00
_cell.angle_beta   90.00
_cell.angle_gamma   90.00
#
_symmetry.space_group_name_H-M   'P 1'
#
loop_
_entity.id
_entity.type
_entity.pdbx_description
1 polymer ?
#
loop_
_entity_poly.entity_id
_entity_poly.type
_entity_poly.pdbx_seq_one_letter_code
_entity_poly.pdbx_strand_id
1 'polypeptide(L)'
;DQPVYSGDDITGLGKNVMSRKSLGNAVETYRFFINWYALCRLKQRLELLGVAANSPQANDCLQEHTDDVDWTLAQQILDGRADIPGMLEELRAGERTITESIKESKTRDDQRVNRIFDGSAPPTTPADDDAFVRLSRNAFDRLSQEIDALLE
;
A
#
# COMPACT_ATOMS: atom_id res chain seq x y z
N ASP A 1 -10.40 -29.65 -1.83
CA ASP A 1 -10.20 -28.30 -1.26
C ASP A 1 -10.57 -28.25 0.21
N GLN A 2 -9.64 -27.77 1.03
CA GLN A 2 -9.83 -27.64 2.48
C GLN A 2 -10.43 -26.26 2.80
N PRO A 3 -11.64 -26.20 3.37
CA PRO A 3 -12.37 -24.93 3.58
C PRO A 3 -11.88 -24.15 4.81
N VAL A 4 -11.33 -24.83 5.81
CA VAL A 4 -10.91 -24.28 7.10
C VAL A 4 -9.57 -24.90 7.51
N TYR A 5 -8.68 -24.06 8.03
CA TYR A 5 -7.38 -24.40 8.58
C TYR A 5 -7.42 -24.27 10.09
N SER A 6 -6.73 -25.16 10.76
CA SER A 6 -6.57 -25.26 12.21
C SER A 6 -5.08 -25.21 12.60
N GLY A 7 -4.79 -25.36 13.89
CA GLY A 7 -3.42 -25.47 14.38
C GLY A 7 -2.65 -26.68 13.84
N ASP A 8 -3.35 -27.74 13.38
CA ASP A 8 -2.73 -28.91 12.74
C ASP A 8 -2.27 -28.61 11.31
N ASP A 9 -2.89 -27.60 10.66
CA ASP A 9 -2.58 -27.22 9.28
C ASP A 9 -1.59 -26.06 9.19
N ILE A 10 -1.68 -25.12 10.14
CA ILE A 10 -0.85 -23.91 10.20
C ILE A 10 -0.27 -23.77 11.60
N THR A 11 1.02 -24.05 11.74
CA THR A 11 1.75 -23.88 12.99
C THR A 11 1.61 -22.45 13.50
N GLY A 12 1.20 -22.28 14.76
CA GLY A 12 1.01 -20.98 15.39
C GLY A 12 -0.44 -20.45 15.39
N LEU A 13 -1.38 -21.12 14.70
CA LEU A 13 -2.80 -20.76 14.76
C LEU A 13 -3.42 -20.98 16.16
N GLY A 14 -2.86 -21.91 16.94
CA GLY A 14 -3.34 -22.29 18.26
C GLY A 14 -4.74 -22.89 18.20
N LYS A 15 -5.65 -22.42 19.07
CA LYS A 15 -7.05 -22.86 19.13
C LYS A 15 -7.97 -22.14 18.13
N ASN A 16 -7.42 -21.24 17.32
CA ASN A 16 -8.20 -20.49 16.33
C ASN A 16 -8.44 -21.34 15.08
N VAL A 17 -9.34 -20.85 14.22
CA VAL A 17 -9.58 -21.41 12.88
C VAL A 17 -9.51 -20.29 11.86
N MET A 18 -8.97 -20.59 10.68
CA MET A 18 -8.88 -19.65 9.57
C MET A 18 -9.58 -20.23 8.36
N SER A 19 -10.51 -19.49 7.75
CA SER A 19 -11.12 -19.94 6.50
C SER A 19 -10.13 -19.82 5.33
N ARG A 20 -10.27 -20.65 4.30
CA ARG A 20 -9.49 -20.51 3.05
C ARG A 20 -9.60 -19.11 2.46
N LYS A 21 -10.79 -18.52 2.51
CA LYS A 21 -11.06 -17.16 2.05
C LYS A 21 -10.25 -16.13 2.85
N SER A 22 -10.24 -16.25 4.17
CA SER A 22 -9.47 -15.37 5.07
C SER A 22 -7.97 -15.50 4.82
N LEU A 23 -7.46 -16.72 4.62
CA LEU A 23 -6.06 -16.96 4.28
C LEU A 23 -5.70 -16.30 2.94
N GLY A 24 -6.53 -16.50 1.91
CA GLY A 24 -6.34 -15.84 0.60
C GLY A 24 -6.28 -14.33 0.72
N ASN A 25 -7.25 -13.73 1.42
CA ASN A 25 -7.29 -12.29 1.65
C ASN A 25 -6.03 -11.78 2.39
N ALA A 26 -5.53 -12.54 3.37
CA ALA A 26 -4.31 -12.19 4.10
C ALA A 26 -3.10 -12.21 3.16
N VAL A 27 -2.94 -13.27 2.36
CA VAL A 27 -1.85 -13.38 1.37
C VAL A 27 -1.86 -12.21 0.39
N GLU A 28 -3.03 -11.86 -0.16
CA GLU A 28 -3.13 -10.73 -1.08
C GLU A 28 -2.81 -9.39 -0.39
N THR A 29 -3.22 -9.22 0.87
CA THR A 29 -2.92 -8.02 1.65
C THR A 29 -1.42 -7.89 1.90
N TYR A 30 -0.75 -8.98 2.31
CA TYR A 30 0.70 -8.95 2.50
C TYR A 30 1.44 -8.71 1.19
N ARG A 31 1.03 -9.37 0.10
CA ARG A 31 1.61 -9.13 -1.23
C ARG A 31 1.49 -7.66 -1.62
N PHE A 32 0.31 -7.06 -1.44
CA PHE A 32 0.09 -5.65 -1.71
C PHE A 32 1.08 -4.76 -0.95
N PHE A 33 1.18 -4.89 0.38
CA PHE A 33 2.05 -4.02 1.18
C PHE A 33 3.55 -4.29 0.98
N ILE A 34 3.95 -5.53 0.68
CA ILE A 34 5.34 -5.87 0.33
C ILE A 34 5.74 -5.20 -0.99
N ASN A 35 4.88 -5.28 -2.01
CA ASN A 35 5.12 -4.61 -3.29
C ASN A 35 5.11 -3.09 -3.12
N TRP A 36 4.11 -2.54 -2.42
CA TRP A 36 4.02 -1.11 -2.15
C TRP A 36 5.29 -0.58 -1.46
N TYR A 37 5.80 -1.28 -0.44
CA TYR A 37 7.07 -0.93 0.21
C TYR A 37 8.23 -0.86 -0.79
N ALA A 38 8.40 -1.88 -1.64
CA ALA A 38 9.50 -1.92 -2.59
C ALA A 38 9.39 -0.79 -3.63
N LEU A 39 8.18 -0.47 -4.07
CA LEU A 39 7.91 0.64 -4.99
C LEU A 39 8.19 2.00 -4.33
N CYS A 40 7.84 2.19 -3.06
CA CYS A 40 8.23 3.40 -2.31
C CYS A 40 9.75 3.57 -2.28
N ARG A 41 10.50 2.48 -2.07
CA ARG A 41 11.98 2.51 -2.09
C ARG A 41 12.53 2.84 -3.47
N LEU A 42 11.94 2.31 -4.54
CA LEU A 42 12.31 2.66 -5.91
C LEU A 42 12.14 4.17 -6.17
N LYS A 43 10.97 4.73 -5.83
CA LYS A 43 10.73 6.18 -5.96
C LYS A 43 11.81 6.98 -5.20
N GLN A 44 12.02 6.66 -3.92
CA GLN A 44 13.03 7.35 -3.10
C GLN A 44 14.43 7.26 -3.71
N ARG A 45 14.79 6.11 -4.28
CA ARG A 45 16.09 5.90 -4.93
C ARG A 45 16.25 6.80 -6.16
N LEU A 46 15.24 6.87 -7.03
CA LEU A 46 15.25 7.75 -8.21
C LEU A 46 15.36 9.23 -7.81
N GLU A 47 14.65 9.64 -6.76
CA GLU A 47 14.73 11.02 -6.23
C GLU A 47 16.11 11.34 -5.67
N LEU A 48 16.70 10.43 -4.89
CA LEU A 48 18.04 10.63 -4.30
C LEU A 48 19.13 10.73 -5.36
N LEU A 49 19.00 9.99 -6.46
CA LEU A 49 19.94 10.01 -7.57
C LEU A 49 19.65 11.15 -8.58
N GLY A 50 18.47 11.78 -8.49
CA GLY A 50 18.04 12.81 -9.44
C GLY A 50 17.83 12.26 -10.86
N VAL A 51 17.33 11.02 -10.96
CA VAL A 51 17.21 10.29 -12.22
C VAL A 51 15.74 10.19 -12.63
N ALA A 52 15.41 10.65 -13.84
CA ALA A 52 14.09 10.46 -14.43
C ALA A 52 13.82 8.98 -14.74
N ALA A 53 12.58 8.55 -14.53
CA ALA A 53 12.14 7.15 -14.67
C ALA A 53 12.29 6.61 -16.10
N ASN A 54 12.19 7.48 -17.10
CA ASN A 54 12.33 7.13 -18.52
C ASN A 54 13.79 7.13 -18.99
N SER A 55 14.74 7.52 -18.14
CA SER A 55 16.14 7.58 -18.51
C SER A 55 16.77 6.18 -18.56
N PRO A 56 17.77 5.94 -19.42
CA PRO A 56 18.53 4.69 -19.40
C PRO A 56 19.19 4.42 -18.03
N GLN A 57 19.58 5.48 -17.31
CA GLN A 57 20.21 5.38 -15.98
C GLN A 57 19.24 4.87 -14.91
N ALA A 58 17.93 4.96 -15.12
CA ALA A 58 16.94 4.45 -14.18
C ALA A 58 17.06 2.92 -14.05
N ASN A 59 17.36 2.21 -15.15
CA ASN A 59 17.57 0.77 -15.11
C ASN A 59 18.84 0.38 -14.36
N ASP A 60 19.89 1.20 -14.44
CA ASP A 60 21.11 0.98 -13.66
C ASP A 60 20.82 1.04 -12.16
N CYS A 61 19.84 1.86 -11.73
CA CYS A 61 19.41 1.93 -10.33
C CYS A 61 18.88 0.58 -9.83
N LEU A 62 18.19 -0.20 -10.68
CA LEU A 62 17.67 -1.53 -10.33
C LEU A 62 18.76 -2.61 -10.21
N GLN A 63 19.97 -2.35 -10.70
CA GLN A 63 21.07 -3.32 -10.75
C GLN A 63 22.23 -2.94 -9.82
N GLU A 64 22.27 -1.69 -9.35
CA GLU A 64 23.34 -1.20 -8.48
C GLU A 64 23.34 -1.92 -7.12
N HIS A 65 24.48 -2.51 -6.77
CA HIS A 65 24.73 -3.03 -5.43
C HIS A 65 25.05 -1.90 -4.47
N THR A 66 24.40 -1.90 -3.30
CA THR A 66 24.59 -0.89 -2.26
C THR A 66 24.71 -1.57 -0.89
N ASP A 67 25.27 -0.86 0.08
CA ASP A 67 25.25 -1.29 1.49
C ASP A 67 23.91 -0.96 2.20
N ASP A 68 22.94 -0.40 1.46
CA ASP A 68 21.61 -0.11 1.97
C ASP A 68 20.77 -1.39 1.97
N VAL A 69 20.55 -1.91 3.18
CA VAL A 69 19.78 -3.13 3.42
C VAL A 69 18.32 -2.97 2.99
N ASP A 70 17.73 -1.80 3.16
CA ASP A 70 16.35 -1.52 2.74
C ASP A 70 16.24 -1.55 1.21
N TRP A 71 17.21 -0.96 0.52
CA TRP A 71 17.26 -1.01 -0.95
C TRP A 71 17.49 -2.43 -1.45
N THR A 72 18.41 -3.19 -0.84
CA THR A 72 18.69 -4.57 -1.22
C THR A 72 17.44 -5.45 -1.12
N LEU A 73 16.65 -5.29 -0.06
CA LEU A 73 15.37 -5.99 0.08
C LEU A 73 14.35 -5.56 -0.98
N ALA A 74 14.21 -4.25 -1.23
CA ALA A 74 13.33 -3.75 -2.27
C ALA A 74 13.72 -4.28 -3.66
N GLN A 75 15.02 -4.31 -3.97
CA GLN A 75 15.57 -4.86 -5.22
C GLN A 75 15.21 -6.34 -5.38
N GLN A 76 15.32 -7.14 -4.31
CA GLN A 76 14.91 -8.55 -4.34
C GLN A 76 13.41 -8.73 -4.61
N ILE A 77 12.57 -7.84 -4.07
CA ILE A 77 11.12 -7.85 -4.31
C ILE A 77 10.80 -7.44 -5.75
N LEU A 78 11.56 -6.51 -6.32
CA LEU A 78 11.39 -6.00 -7.69
C LEU A 78 12.13 -6.82 -8.75
N ASP A 79 12.80 -7.90 -8.37
CA ASP A 79 13.59 -8.73 -9.28
C ASP A 79 12.75 -9.20 -10.50
N GLY A 80 13.37 -9.17 -11.67
CA GLY A 80 12.72 -9.49 -12.95
C GLY A 80 11.80 -8.40 -13.51
N ARG A 81 11.63 -7.26 -12.84
CA ARG A 81 10.88 -6.11 -13.37
C ARG A 81 11.83 -5.09 -14.03
N ALA A 82 11.40 -4.49 -15.14
CA ALA A 82 12.18 -3.47 -15.87
C ALA A 82 11.38 -2.21 -16.25
N ASP A 83 10.05 -2.25 -16.17
CA ASP A 83 9.19 -1.11 -16.49
C ASP A 83 9.06 -0.18 -15.26
N ILE A 84 10.06 0.69 -15.08
CA ILE A 84 10.11 1.66 -13.99
C ILE A 84 8.93 2.66 -14.05
N PRO A 85 8.56 3.24 -15.21
CA PRO A 85 7.35 4.05 -15.30
C PRO A 85 6.09 3.31 -14.85
N GLY A 86 5.89 2.07 -15.32
CA GLY A 86 4.77 1.24 -14.88
C GLY A 86 4.79 0.92 -13.39
N MET A 87 5.98 0.74 -12.81
CA MET A 87 6.17 0.58 -11.35
C MET A 87 5.74 1.83 -10.56
N LEU A 88 6.08 3.02 -11.03
CA LEU A 88 5.66 4.26 -10.37
C LEU A 88 4.14 4.47 -10.48
N GLU A 89 3.52 4.12 -11.60
CA GLU A 89 2.06 4.15 -11.73
C GLU A 89 1.38 3.10 -10.82
N GLU A 90 2.00 1.93 -10.64
CA GLU A 90 1.52 0.93 -9.67
C GLU A 90 1.58 1.48 -8.24
N LEU A 91 2.65 2.20 -7.87
CA LEU A 91 2.74 2.88 -6.58
C LEU A 91 1.61 3.89 -6.40
N ARG A 92 1.38 4.74 -7.41
CA ARG A 92 0.29 5.72 -7.40
C ARG A 92 -1.07 5.04 -7.22
N ALA A 93 -1.33 3.95 -7.94
CA ALA A 93 -2.58 3.21 -7.84
C ALA A 93 -2.76 2.56 -6.45
N GLY A 94 -1.68 2.02 -5.87
CA GLY A 94 -1.68 1.48 -4.52
C GLY A 94 -2.03 2.55 -3.47
N GLU A 95 -1.45 3.73 -3.58
CA GLU A 95 -1.68 4.85 -2.65
C GLU A 95 -3.08 5.44 -2.77
N ARG A 96 -3.64 5.47 -3.98
CA ARG A 96 -5.06 5.76 -4.19
C ARG A 96 -5.93 4.76 -3.44
N THR A 97 -5.64 3.46 -3.58
CA THR A 97 -6.39 2.38 -2.91
C THR A 97 -6.34 2.52 -1.39
N ILE A 98 -5.18 2.85 -0.82
CA ILE A 98 -5.02 3.09 0.63
C ILE A 98 -5.87 4.29 1.07
N THR A 99 -5.78 5.41 0.35
CA THR A 99 -6.52 6.65 0.65
C THR A 99 -8.03 6.44 0.57
N GLU A 100 -8.51 5.75 -0.45
CA GLU A 100 -9.93 5.40 -0.60
C GLU A 100 -10.40 4.47 0.52
N SER A 101 -9.60 3.46 0.87
CA SER A 101 -9.89 2.54 1.96
C SER A 101 -10.00 3.25 3.32
N ILE A 102 -9.17 4.28 3.57
CA ILE A 102 -9.24 5.12 4.77
C ILE A 102 -10.58 5.87 4.81
N LYS A 103 -10.97 6.53 3.71
CA LYS A 103 -12.26 7.23 3.60
C LYS A 103 -13.44 6.29 3.80
N GLU A 104 -13.40 5.12 3.17
CA GLU A 104 -14.44 4.10 3.31
C GLU A 104 -14.54 3.54 4.73
N SER A 105 -13.41 3.34 5.42
CA SER A 105 -13.40 2.91 6.82
C SER A 105 -14.08 3.94 7.71
N LYS A 106 -13.72 5.22 7.58
CA LYS A 106 -14.35 6.32 8.32
C LYS A 106 -15.85 6.42 8.03
N THR A 107 -16.24 6.30 6.76
CA THR A 107 -17.65 6.31 6.34
C THR A 107 -18.44 5.17 6.98
N ARG A 108 -17.88 3.95 7.02
CA ARG A 108 -18.51 2.80 7.68
C ARG A 108 -18.64 3.02 9.19
N ASP A 109 -17.65 3.65 9.82
CA ASP A 109 -17.71 3.99 11.23
C ASP A 109 -18.82 5.00 11.55
N ASP A 110 -18.95 6.06 10.75
CA ASP A 110 -20.04 7.03 10.89
C ASP A 110 -21.42 6.37 10.74
N GLN A 111 -21.58 5.50 9.74
CA GLN A 111 -22.81 4.73 9.55
C GLN A 111 -23.09 3.80 10.73
N ARG A 112 -22.07 3.13 11.26
CA ARG A 112 -22.19 2.21 12.39
C ARG A 112 -22.59 2.95 13.66
N VAL A 113 -22.00 4.11 13.94
CA VAL A 113 -22.34 4.96 15.06
C VAL A 113 -23.81 5.40 14.97
N ASN A 114 -24.25 5.90 13.81
CA ASN A 114 -25.64 6.30 13.61
C ASN A 114 -26.64 5.16 13.84
N ARG A 115 -26.29 3.93 13.44
CA ARG A 115 -27.13 2.73 13.67
C ARG A 115 -27.16 2.27 15.11
N ILE A 116 -26.04 2.35 15.84
CA ILE A 116 -25.95 1.86 17.24
C ILE A 116 -26.68 2.80 18.20
N PHE A 117 -26.63 4.10 17.93
CA PHE A 117 -27.22 5.11 18.81
C PHE A 117 -28.58 5.64 18.32
N ASP A 118 -29.19 5.02 17.30
CA ASP A 118 -30.48 5.47 16.73
C ASP A 118 -30.52 6.98 16.42
N GLY A 119 -29.42 7.52 15.90
CA GLY A 119 -29.29 8.96 15.62
C GLY A 119 -29.13 9.88 16.83
N SER A 120 -29.11 9.34 18.06
CA SER A 120 -28.81 10.10 19.28
C SER A 120 -27.30 10.28 19.55
N ALA A 121 -26.45 9.72 18.68
CA ALA A 121 -25.02 9.95 18.75
C ALA A 121 -24.71 11.44 18.58
N PRO A 122 -23.71 11.97 19.31
CA PRO A 122 -23.18 13.29 19.01
C PRO A 122 -22.69 13.33 17.56
N PRO A 123 -22.87 14.47 16.86
CA PRO A 123 -22.46 14.60 15.47
C PRO A 123 -20.97 14.28 15.31
N THR A 124 -20.65 13.31 14.47
CA THR A 124 -19.27 13.03 14.06
C THR A 124 -18.89 13.93 12.89
N THR A 125 -17.61 14.28 12.79
CA THR A 125 -17.07 14.94 11.59
C THR A 125 -17.28 14.00 10.40
N PRO A 126 -17.94 14.46 9.31
CA PRO A 126 -18.10 13.67 8.10
C PRO A 126 -16.76 13.23 7.53
N ALA A 127 -16.73 12.08 6.85
CA ALA A 127 -15.51 11.51 6.29
C ALA A 127 -14.71 12.49 5.40
N ASP A 128 -15.36 13.36 4.63
CA ASP A 128 -14.66 14.34 3.77
C ASP A 128 -13.99 15.50 4.54
N ASP A 129 -14.47 15.80 5.75
CA ASP A 129 -13.93 16.85 6.62
C ASP A 129 -13.01 16.29 7.71
N ASP A 130 -12.94 14.96 7.85
CA ASP A 130 -12.11 14.29 8.83
C ASP A 130 -10.62 14.61 8.60
N ALA A 131 -9.94 14.99 9.69
CA ALA A 131 -8.55 15.45 9.61
C ALA A 131 -7.60 14.36 9.08
N PHE A 132 -7.84 13.09 9.41
CA PHE A 132 -7.00 11.98 8.95
C PHE A 132 -7.30 11.63 7.48
N VAL A 133 -8.57 11.64 7.08
CA VAL A 133 -8.95 11.47 5.66
C VAL A 133 -8.33 12.58 4.81
N ARG A 134 -8.41 13.84 5.24
CA ARG A 134 -7.78 14.97 4.54
C ARG A 134 -6.25 14.85 4.49
N LEU A 135 -5.62 14.43 5.58
CA LEU A 135 -4.18 14.18 5.63
C LEU A 135 -3.77 13.11 4.60
N SER A 136 -4.49 11.99 4.54
CA SER A 136 -4.21 10.92 3.58
C SER A 136 -4.37 11.37 2.12
N ARG A 137 -5.43 12.14 1.82
CA ARG A 137 -5.64 12.72 0.47
C ARG A 137 -4.51 13.66 0.07
N ASN A 138 -4.10 14.56 0.97
CA ASN A 138 -3.00 15.47 0.70
C ASN A 138 -1.67 14.73 0.47
N ALA A 139 -1.43 13.63 1.20
CA ALA A 139 -0.25 12.80 0.99
C ALA A 139 -0.27 12.10 -0.38
N PHE A 140 -1.43 11.58 -0.80
CA PHE A 140 -1.62 11.01 -2.13
C PHE A 140 -1.42 12.04 -3.25
N ASP A 141 -1.97 13.26 -3.10
CA ASP A 141 -1.83 14.33 -4.09
C ASP A 141 -0.35 14.73 -4.25
N ARG A 142 0.37 14.85 -3.14
CA ARG A 142 1.81 15.13 -3.12
C ARG A 142 2.61 14.00 -3.80
N LEU A 143 2.36 12.76 -3.43
CA LEU A 143 3.02 11.61 -4.05
C LEU A 143 2.77 11.58 -5.56
N SER A 144 1.54 11.86 -5.99
CA SER A 144 1.18 11.86 -7.42
C SER A 144 2.00 12.89 -8.19
N GLN A 145 2.17 14.10 -7.63
CA GLN A 145 3.02 15.15 -8.19
C GLN A 145 4.50 14.76 -8.22
N GLU A 146 4.99 14.13 -7.15
CA GLU A 146 6.38 13.63 -7.09
C GLU A 146 6.61 12.55 -8.16
N ILE A 147 5.62 11.68 -8.42
CA ILE A 147 5.68 10.69 -9.50
C ILE A 147 5.63 11.37 -10.87
N ASP A 148 4.77 12.37 -11.08
CA ASP A 148 4.72 13.11 -12.34
C ASP A 148 6.09 13.72 -12.67
N ALA A 149 6.74 14.35 -11.68
CA ALA A 149 8.07 14.93 -11.83
C ALA A 149 9.17 13.91 -12.17
N LEU A 150 9.00 12.64 -11.77
CA LEU A 150 9.93 11.56 -12.13
C LEU A 150 9.65 10.98 -13.52
N LEU A 151 8.42 11.12 -14.03
CA LEU A 151 8.01 10.61 -15.34
C LEU A 151 8.30 11.59 -16.48
N GLU A 152 8.48 12.88 -16.18
CA GLU A 152 8.95 13.92 -17.12
C GLU A 152 10.40 13.69 -17.56
#